data_AF-A0A182YKE2-F1
#
_entry.id   AF-A0A182YKE2-F1
#
_cell.length_a   1.000
_cell.length_b   1.000
_cell.length_c   1.000
_cell.angle_alpha   90.00
_cell.angle_beta   90.00
_cell.angle_gamma   90.00
#
_symmetry.space_group_name_H-M   'P 1'
#
loop_
_entity.id
_entity.type
_entity.pdbx_description
1 polymer ?
#
loop_
_entity_poly.entity_id
_entity_poly.type
_entity_poly.pdbx_seq_one_letter_code
_entity_poly.pdbx_strand_id
1 'polypeptide(L)'
;MKRIFQYHPPTICYDKPAAALVSQDEYDDRRLRALAGTQVLELVVPKKSARTWTMFAGDLCRVSLPEGSQVGDLNLWNLENPRKERFYSGKTRQIHSTHLKTYDRLWSCFPYLRPMATFVKDSLEDYGIDRDGGSLHDVVGTRCDDYIYKLITGEDRYGSCHSYLTAAVQEHGLTEEDVHDTWNIFMCTGFTRDTQQYFCKPSPARKGDYIEFLAEMNLLVALSACPQGDVSIQVGQKVPDEKCFPMKVEVALNKSRLKYCIFFHYLLFFVMLIKLSADILDRLDIFILEIEELQIPPPLWWEYFWCLSVFLSFIGLGAARGNRVNDMKKYMVGISTIAFVPLLYCIFYYLNDVLEYLNLEEGTDLDDTDIFVWQGYPYGLLWYGFVLMAFQVHFFSLFFAWNLIKAWRARGALKKGQ
;
A
#
# COMPACT_ATOMS: atom_id res chain seq x y z
N MET A 1 -6.29 -59.94 11.30
CA MET A 1 -7.10 -59.38 10.18
C MET A 1 -6.43 -58.12 9.67
N LYS A 2 -6.20 -57.98 8.35
CA LYS A 2 -5.68 -56.73 7.76
C LYS A 2 -6.82 -55.73 7.69
N ARG A 3 -6.64 -54.52 8.25
CA ARG A 3 -7.64 -53.46 8.20
C ARG A 3 -7.87 -53.05 6.75
N ILE A 4 -9.13 -53.00 6.32
CA ILE A 4 -9.53 -52.41 5.04
C ILE A 4 -9.75 -50.92 5.29
N PHE A 5 -9.08 -50.08 4.52
CA PHE A 5 -9.27 -48.63 4.56
C PHE A 5 -10.19 -48.25 3.40
N GLN A 6 -11.40 -47.78 3.72
CA GLN A 6 -12.34 -47.31 2.70
C GLN A 6 -11.81 -46.03 2.06
N TYR A 7 -11.91 -45.95 0.73
CA TYR A 7 -11.56 -44.74 0.01
C TYR A 7 -12.60 -43.65 0.26
N HIS A 8 -12.13 -42.45 0.54
CA HIS A 8 -12.94 -41.23 0.60
C HIS A 8 -12.28 -40.17 -0.30
N PRO A 9 -13.05 -39.45 -1.14
CA PRO A 9 -12.49 -38.35 -1.93
C PRO A 9 -11.96 -37.24 -1.01
N PRO A 10 -10.92 -36.50 -1.42
CA PRO A 10 -10.40 -35.39 -0.64
C PRO A 10 -11.39 -34.21 -0.61
N THR A 11 -11.45 -33.52 0.53
CA THR A 11 -12.18 -32.26 0.70
C THR A 11 -11.18 -31.12 0.86
N ILE A 12 -11.34 -30.04 0.10
CA ILE A 12 -10.53 -28.83 0.26
C ILE A 12 -10.88 -28.16 1.59
N CYS A 13 -9.89 -27.94 2.46
CA CYS A 13 -10.13 -27.42 3.81
C CYS A 13 -10.63 -25.97 3.84
N TYR A 14 -10.12 -25.12 2.93
CA TYR A 14 -10.47 -23.71 2.82
C TYR A 14 -10.78 -23.41 1.35
N ASP A 15 -12.00 -23.69 0.93
CA ASP A 15 -12.40 -23.50 -0.47
C ASP A 15 -12.67 -22.02 -0.76
N LYS A 16 -11.59 -21.27 -1.08
CA LYS A 16 -11.61 -19.87 -1.52
C LYS A 16 -12.52 -18.97 -0.67
N PRO A 17 -12.20 -18.76 0.62
CA PRO A 17 -13.01 -17.90 1.47
C PRO A 17 -13.13 -16.50 0.85
N ALA A 18 -14.28 -15.83 1.02
CA ALA A 18 -14.56 -14.55 0.36
C ALA A 18 -13.47 -13.49 0.60
N ALA A 19 -12.87 -13.47 1.79
CA ALA A 19 -11.77 -12.55 2.13
C ALA A 19 -10.46 -12.82 1.36
N ALA A 20 -10.28 -14.01 0.80
CA ALA A 20 -9.14 -14.39 -0.03
C ALA A 20 -9.36 -14.09 -1.51
N LEU A 21 -10.60 -13.86 -1.93
CA LEU A 21 -10.93 -13.48 -3.30
C LEU A 21 -10.71 -11.98 -3.50
N VAL A 22 -10.19 -11.63 -4.67
CA VAL A 22 -10.04 -10.24 -5.11
C VAL A 22 -10.70 -10.05 -6.47
N SER A 23 -11.20 -8.84 -6.72
CA SER A 23 -11.67 -8.47 -8.06
C SER A 23 -10.46 -8.32 -8.98
N GLN A 24 -10.42 -9.09 -10.07
CA GLN A 24 -9.31 -9.03 -11.02
C GLN A 24 -9.21 -7.65 -11.67
N ASP A 25 -10.35 -7.13 -12.18
CA ASP A 25 -10.43 -5.80 -12.78
C ASP A 25 -9.96 -4.69 -11.83
N GLU A 26 -10.34 -4.76 -10.55
CA GLU A 26 -9.92 -3.78 -9.55
C GLU A 26 -8.40 -3.82 -9.33
N TYR A 27 -7.82 -5.00 -9.21
CA TYR A 27 -6.39 -5.16 -8.94
C TYR A 27 -5.53 -4.86 -10.16
N ASP A 28 -6.02 -5.16 -11.35
CA ASP A 28 -5.39 -4.76 -12.62
C ASP A 28 -5.39 -3.24 -12.75
N ASP A 29 -6.50 -2.55 -12.46
CA ASP A 29 -6.55 -1.09 -12.44
C ASP A 29 -5.62 -0.49 -11.37
N ARG A 30 -5.59 -1.04 -10.15
CA ARG A 30 -4.65 -0.61 -9.10
C ARG A 30 -3.21 -0.77 -9.56
N ARG A 31 -2.87 -1.89 -10.20
CA ARG A 31 -1.55 -2.17 -10.77
C ARG A 31 -1.20 -1.17 -11.88
N LEU A 32 -2.09 -0.95 -12.84
CA LEU A 32 -1.89 0.01 -13.93
C LEU A 32 -1.70 1.43 -13.41
N ARG A 33 -2.49 1.86 -12.42
CA ARG A 33 -2.33 3.16 -11.75
C ARG A 33 -0.99 3.29 -11.04
N ALA A 34 -0.50 2.23 -10.40
CA ALA A 34 0.80 2.24 -9.75
C ALA A 34 1.96 2.27 -10.76
N LEU A 35 1.86 1.52 -11.86
CA LEU A 35 2.82 1.54 -12.98
C LEU A 35 2.87 2.90 -13.68
N ALA A 36 1.72 3.54 -13.88
CA ALA A 36 1.62 4.92 -14.36
C ALA A 36 2.06 5.96 -13.31
N GLY A 37 2.33 5.51 -12.09
CA GLY A 37 2.85 6.31 -10.99
C GLY A 37 4.31 6.70 -11.19
N THR A 38 5.03 6.86 -10.10
CA THR A 38 6.47 7.17 -10.17
C THR A 38 7.24 6.13 -9.40
N GLN A 39 8.23 5.54 -10.05
CA GLN A 39 9.22 4.70 -9.40
C GLN A 39 9.97 5.53 -8.36
N VAL A 40 9.85 5.12 -7.10
CA VAL A 40 10.47 5.81 -5.96
C VAL A 40 11.69 5.09 -5.44
N LEU A 41 11.78 3.79 -5.70
CA LEU A 41 12.90 2.97 -5.32
C LEU A 41 13.35 2.16 -6.54
N GLU A 42 14.67 2.13 -6.70
CA GLU A 42 15.36 1.11 -7.47
C GLU A 42 16.49 0.62 -6.57
N LEU A 43 16.53 -0.67 -6.29
CA LEU A 43 17.66 -1.28 -5.60
C LEU A 43 18.02 -2.60 -6.27
N VAL A 44 19.29 -2.93 -6.15
CA VAL A 44 19.80 -4.26 -6.49
C VAL A 44 20.06 -4.99 -5.18
N VAL A 45 19.56 -6.21 -5.08
CA VAL A 45 19.95 -7.18 -4.06
C VAL A 45 21.13 -7.95 -4.65
N PRO A 46 22.37 -7.72 -4.20
CA PRO A 46 23.51 -8.50 -4.69
C PRO A 46 23.29 -9.99 -4.45
N LYS A 47 23.84 -10.85 -5.32
CA LYS A 47 23.84 -12.30 -5.09
C LYS A 47 24.38 -12.64 -3.71
N LYS A 48 23.85 -13.69 -3.07
CA LYS A 48 24.32 -14.15 -1.75
C LYS A 48 24.28 -13.04 -0.70
N SER A 49 23.22 -12.26 -0.71
CA SER A 49 22.99 -11.19 0.26
C SER A 49 21.50 -10.93 0.42
N ALA A 50 21.15 -9.97 1.28
CA ALA A 50 19.79 -9.46 1.38
C ALA A 50 19.78 -7.94 1.46
N ARG A 51 18.62 -7.35 1.11
CA ARG A 51 18.32 -5.93 1.31
C ARG A 51 16.91 -5.79 1.85
N THR A 52 16.69 -4.70 2.58
CA THR A 52 15.37 -4.29 3.03
C THR A 52 14.89 -3.06 2.28
N TRP A 53 13.58 -2.87 2.24
CA TRP A 53 12.95 -1.62 1.85
C TRP A 53 11.58 -1.49 2.48
N THR A 54 11.01 -0.28 2.40
CA THR A 54 9.67 -0.01 2.89
C THR A 54 8.69 0.17 1.74
N MET A 55 7.45 -0.23 1.96
CA MET A 55 6.31 0.02 1.07
C MET A 55 5.17 0.60 1.89
N PHE A 56 4.40 1.52 1.31
CA PHE A 56 3.16 2.01 1.90
C PHE A 56 1.96 1.32 1.27
N ALA A 57 0.85 1.29 2.00
CA ALA A 57 -0.39 0.70 1.51
C ALA A 57 -0.78 1.29 0.14
N GLY A 58 -0.88 0.43 -0.87
CA GLY A 58 -1.18 0.75 -2.26
C GLY A 58 0.04 0.81 -3.19
N ASP A 59 1.26 0.79 -2.67
CA ASP A 59 2.47 0.76 -3.49
C ASP A 59 2.61 -0.57 -4.23
N LEU A 60 3.19 -0.51 -5.44
CA LEU A 60 3.54 -1.68 -6.24
C LEU A 60 5.03 -1.96 -6.10
N CYS A 61 5.40 -3.20 -5.82
CA CYS A 61 6.77 -3.67 -5.87
C CYS A 61 6.93 -4.69 -6.99
N ARG A 62 7.93 -4.48 -7.84
CA ARG A 62 8.39 -5.43 -8.85
C ARG A 62 9.73 -6.01 -8.41
N VAL A 63 9.86 -7.33 -8.44
CA VAL A 63 11.14 -8.04 -8.31
C VAL A 63 11.44 -8.71 -9.64
N SER A 64 12.61 -8.44 -10.22
CA SER A 64 13.01 -8.94 -11.55
C SER A 64 14.42 -9.51 -11.57
N LEU A 65 14.70 -10.29 -12.60
CA LEU A 65 15.98 -10.97 -12.81
C LEU A 65 16.82 -10.22 -13.87
N PRO A 66 17.82 -9.42 -13.48
CA PRO A 66 18.60 -8.61 -14.42
C PRO A 66 19.63 -9.41 -15.24
N GLU A 67 20.08 -10.56 -14.74
CA GLU A 67 21.23 -11.29 -15.29
C GLU A 67 20.92 -12.75 -15.64
N GLY A 68 20.41 -13.54 -14.70
CA GLY A 68 20.20 -14.98 -14.86
C GLY A 68 19.14 -15.53 -13.91
N SER A 69 18.95 -16.86 -13.96
CA SER A 69 17.98 -17.56 -13.11
C SER A 69 18.41 -17.52 -11.64
N GLN A 70 17.59 -16.92 -10.80
CA GLN A 70 17.87 -16.73 -9.38
C GLN A 70 16.57 -16.80 -8.58
N VAL A 71 16.53 -17.66 -7.56
CA VAL A 71 15.41 -17.70 -6.61
C VAL A 71 15.62 -16.69 -5.48
N GLY A 72 14.52 -16.21 -4.92
CA GLY A 72 14.53 -15.21 -3.87
C GLY A 72 13.67 -15.60 -2.67
N ASP A 73 14.15 -15.28 -1.47
CA ASP A 73 13.43 -15.53 -0.22
C ASP A 73 12.91 -14.21 0.34
N LEU A 74 11.58 -14.04 0.37
CA LEU A 74 10.93 -12.83 0.87
C LEU A 74 10.40 -12.98 2.30
N ASN A 75 10.60 -11.94 3.10
CA ASN A 75 9.91 -11.73 4.37
C ASN A 75 9.21 -10.37 4.36
N LEU A 76 8.02 -10.31 4.98
CA LEU A 76 7.21 -9.11 5.09
C LEU A 76 6.82 -8.90 6.56
N TRP A 77 6.97 -7.68 7.04
CA TRP A 77 6.53 -7.25 8.37
C TRP A 77 5.63 -6.03 8.22
N ASN A 78 4.67 -5.88 9.13
CA ASN A 78 3.97 -4.62 9.28
C ASN A 78 4.98 -3.53 9.71
N LEU A 79 4.99 -2.39 9.03
CA LEU A 79 5.97 -1.33 9.26
C LEU A 79 5.84 -0.68 10.65
N GLU A 80 4.63 -0.60 11.20
CA GLU A 80 4.35 0.06 12.48
C GLU A 80 4.58 -0.85 13.71
N ASN A 81 4.50 -2.17 13.56
CA ASN A 81 4.68 -3.13 14.67
C ASN A 81 5.40 -4.43 14.24
N PRO A 82 6.58 -4.36 13.61
CA PRO A 82 7.20 -5.48 12.89
C PRO A 82 7.54 -6.69 13.78
N ARG A 83 7.78 -6.51 15.08
CA ARG A 83 8.02 -7.63 16.02
C ARG A 83 6.79 -8.49 16.28
N LYS A 84 5.58 -7.98 16.01
CA LYS A 84 4.32 -8.66 16.33
C LYS A 84 3.57 -9.15 15.11
N GLU A 85 3.55 -8.39 14.01
CA GLU A 85 2.80 -8.74 12.81
C GLU A 85 3.73 -8.93 11.61
N ARG A 86 3.76 -10.16 11.09
CA ARG A 86 4.61 -10.59 9.98
C ARG A 86 3.92 -11.62 9.11
N PHE A 87 4.48 -11.88 7.93
CA PHE A 87 3.93 -12.85 6.99
C PHE A 87 3.86 -14.26 7.58
N TYR A 88 2.79 -14.96 7.22
CA TYR A 88 2.48 -16.29 7.70
C TYR A 88 2.25 -17.26 6.55
N SER A 89 3.35 -17.88 6.09
CA SER A 89 3.34 -18.87 5.00
C SER A 89 2.36 -20.01 5.28
N GLY A 90 2.32 -20.51 6.52
CA GLY A 90 1.48 -21.66 6.90
C GLY A 90 -0.01 -21.45 6.67
N LYS A 91 -0.58 -20.30 7.09
CA LYS A 91 -2.00 -20.02 6.85
C LYS A 91 -2.26 -19.55 5.42
N THR A 92 -1.31 -18.82 4.84
CA THR A 92 -1.35 -18.47 3.40
C THR A 92 -1.46 -19.73 2.52
N ARG A 93 -0.66 -20.75 2.82
CA ARG A 93 -0.68 -22.06 2.14
C ARG A 93 -2.02 -22.78 2.28
N GLN A 94 -2.62 -22.72 3.47
CA GLN A 94 -3.91 -23.34 3.73
C GLN A 94 -5.06 -22.65 2.98
N ILE A 95 -5.02 -21.32 2.88
CA ILE A 95 -6.06 -20.51 2.22
C ILE A 95 -5.93 -20.58 0.69
N HIS A 96 -4.71 -20.56 0.17
CA HIS A 96 -4.43 -20.49 -1.27
C HIS A 96 -4.00 -21.85 -1.83
N SER A 97 -2.70 -22.16 -1.71
CA SER A 97 -2.11 -23.41 -2.19
C SER A 97 -0.66 -23.52 -1.69
N THR A 98 0.01 -24.62 -2.03
CA THR A 98 1.47 -24.78 -1.86
C THR A 98 2.31 -23.67 -2.51
N HIS A 99 1.78 -23.05 -3.57
CA HIS A 99 2.41 -22.05 -4.41
C HIS A 99 1.44 -20.93 -4.71
N LEU A 100 1.90 -19.68 -4.68
CA LEU A 100 1.06 -18.52 -4.95
C LEU A 100 1.02 -18.19 -6.43
N LYS A 101 -0.13 -17.73 -6.89
CA LYS A 101 -0.35 -17.21 -8.25
C LYS A 101 -0.88 -15.78 -8.20
N THR A 102 -0.93 -15.14 -9.37
CA THR A 102 -1.61 -13.86 -9.54
C THR A 102 -3.00 -13.89 -8.88
N TYR A 103 -3.29 -12.83 -8.12
CA TYR A 103 -4.48 -12.60 -7.29
C TYR A 103 -4.51 -13.30 -5.91
N ASP A 104 -3.50 -14.10 -5.55
CA ASP A 104 -3.38 -14.62 -4.20
C ASP A 104 -2.86 -13.56 -3.22
N ARG A 105 -3.22 -13.70 -1.93
CA ARG A 105 -2.86 -12.78 -0.86
C ARG A 105 -1.79 -13.39 0.04
N LEU A 106 -0.88 -12.56 0.51
CA LEU A 106 0.06 -12.89 1.58
C LEU A 106 -0.56 -12.48 2.92
N TRP A 107 -0.81 -13.45 3.81
CA TRP A 107 -1.53 -13.22 5.07
C TRP A 107 -0.59 -13.01 6.25
N SER A 108 -0.97 -12.15 7.19
CA SER A 108 -0.22 -11.95 8.45
C SER A 108 -0.52 -13.03 9.49
N CYS A 109 0.39 -13.16 10.46
CA CYS A 109 0.29 -14.12 11.56
C CYS A 109 -0.83 -13.79 12.56
N PHE A 110 -1.11 -14.72 13.46
CA PHE A 110 -2.02 -14.47 14.58
C PHE A 110 -1.45 -13.45 15.58
N PRO A 111 -2.31 -12.68 16.27
CA PRO A 111 -3.78 -12.67 16.19
C PRO A 111 -4.35 -11.81 15.05
N TYR A 112 -3.52 -11.32 14.13
CA TYR A 112 -3.93 -10.32 13.14
C TYR A 112 -4.69 -10.90 11.96
N LEU A 113 -4.17 -11.97 11.35
CA LEU A 113 -4.71 -12.67 10.17
C LEU A 113 -5.42 -11.74 9.16
N ARG A 114 -4.64 -10.89 8.50
CA ARG A 114 -5.15 -9.99 7.46
C ARG A 114 -4.18 -9.90 6.28
N PRO A 115 -4.64 -9.47 5.10
CA PRO A 115 -3.79 -9.36 3.93
C PRO A 115 -2.69 -8.31 4.13
N MET A 116 -1.44 -8.70 3.91
CA MET A 116 -0.26 -7.82 3.93
C MET A 116 0.06 -7.29 2.54
N ALA A 117 0.01 -8.18 1.56
CA ALA A 117 0.25 -7.89 0.16
C ALA A 117 -0.62 -8.81 -0.72
N THR A 118 -0.78 -8.43 -1.98
CA THR A 118 -1.47 -9.24 -3.00
C THR A 118 -0.58 -9.37 -4.22
N PHE A 119 -0.39 -10.61 -4.69
CA PHE A 119 0.36 -10.92 -5.90
C PHE A 119 -0.47 -10.45 -7.12
N VAL A 120 0.05 -9.57 -7.97
CA VAL A 120 -0.74 -8.94 -9.06
C VAL A 120 -0.20 -9.20 -10.46
N LYS A 121 1.04 -9.67 -10.61
CA LYS A 121 1.52 -10.13 -11.90
C LYS A 121 2.68 -11.09 -11.75
N ASP A 122 2.63 -12.20 -12.46
CA ASP A 122 3.73 -13.14 -12.67
C ASP A 122 4.06 -13.21 -14.17
N SER A 123 5.33 -13.08 -14.55
CA SER A 123 5.76 -13.30 -15.94
C SER A 123 5.82 -14.79 -16.32
N LEU A 124 5.81 -15.69 -15.32
CA LEU A 124 5.89 -17.13 -15.47
C LEU A 124 4.55 -17.83 -15.16
N GLU A 125 3.43 -17.11 -15.21
CA GLU A 125 2.10 -17.62 -14.82
C GLU A 125 1.67 -18.88 -15.59
N ASP A 126 2.17 -19.05 -16.82
CA ASP A 126 1.89 -20.19 -17.68
C ASP A 126 2.61 -21.49 -17.26
N TYR A 127 3.51 -21.46 -16.26
CA TYR A 127 4.22 -22.66 -15.80
C TYR A 127 3.26 -23.72 -15.23
N GLY A 128 2.25 -23.28 -14.46
CA GLY A 128 1.26 -24.15 -13.84
C GLY A 128 1.87 -25.20 -12.89
N ILE A 129 1.34 -26.43 -12.95
CA ILE A 129 1.86 -27.57 -12.18
C ILE A 129 2.44 -28.58 -13.16
N ASP A 130 3.72 -28.90 -13.02
CA ASP A 130 4.41 -29.83 -13.90
C ASP A 130 4.10 -31.31 -13.60
N ARG A 131 4.65 -32.21 -14.43
CA ARG A 131 4.41 -33.66 -14.33
C ARG A 131 4.83 -34.29 -12.99
N ASP A 132 5.83 -33.71 -12.32
CA ASP A 132 6.36 -34.19 -11.04
C ASP A 132 5.56 -33.60 -9.86
N GLY A 133 4.62 -32.68 -10.13
CA GLY A 133 3.87 -31.94 -9.12
C GLY A 133 4.57 -30.65 -8.68
N GLY A 134 5.52 -30.15 -9.46
CA GLY A 134 6.26 -28.92 -9.18
C GLY A 134 5.52 -27.67 -9.67
N SER A 135 5.67 -26.55 -8.95
CA SER A 135 5.12 -25.24 -9.31
C SER A 135 6.07 -24.13 -8.84
N LEU A 136 5.78 -22.85 -9.14
CA LEU A 136 6.62 -21.69 -8.80
C LEU A 136 6.07 -20.85 -7.65
N HIS A 137 6.93 -20.09 -6.97
CA HIS A 137 6.54 -19.11 -5.93
C HIS A 137 5.99 -19.75 -4.66
N ASP A 138 6.76 -20.67 -4.07
CA ASP A 138 6.28 -21.53 -3.00
C ASP A 138 6.12 -20.82 -1.65
N VAL A 139 5.19 -21.34 -0.84
CA VAL A 139 4.99 -20.99 0.58
C VAL A 139 4.98 -22.26 1.45
N VAL A 140 5.66 -23.31 0.97
CA VAL A 140 5.80 -24.60 1.67
C VAL A 140 7.14 -24.76 2.36
N GLY A 141 8.19 -24.18 1.77
CA GLY A 141 9.51 -24.11 2.36
C GLY A 141 9.57 -23.15 3.55
N THR A 142 10.70 -23.17 4.24
CA THR A 142 10.99 -22.26 5.35
C THR A 142 11.94 -21.16 4.90
N ARG A 143 13.18 -21.54 4.58
CA ARG A 143 14.30 -20.80 3.97
C ARG A 143 15.54 -21.66 4.13
N CYS A 144 16.56 -21.48 3.28
CA CYS A 144 17.83 -22.14 3.58
C CYS A 144 18.48 -21.49 4.81
N ASP A 145 19.06 -22.32 5.67
CA ASP A 145 19.67 -21.89 6.93
C ASP A 145 21.00 -22.62 7.20
N ASP A 146 21.76 -22.10 8.16
CA ASP A 146 23.09 -22.62 8.51
C ASP A 146 23.01 -23.80 9.49
N TYR A 147 21.90 -23.93 10.23
CA TYR A 147 21.66 -25.02 11.18
C TYR A 147 21.44 -26.35 10.45
N ILE A 148 20.58 -26.37 9.42
CA ILE A 148 20.32 -27.57 8.62
C ILE A 148 21.54 -27.98 7.82
N TYR A 149 22.36 -27.01 7.38
CA TYR A 149 23.62 -27.32 6.72
C TYR A 149 24.56 -28.06 7.68
N LYS A 150 24.78 -27.51 8.88
CA LYS A 150 25.58 -28.18 9.91
C LYS A 150 25.04 -29.57 10.24
N LEU A 151 23.72 -29.72 10.33
CA LEU A 151 23.09 -31.01 10.60
C LEU A 151 23.35 -32.04 9.50
N ILE A 152 23.36 -31.62 8.23
CA ILE A 152 23.54 -32.51 7.07
C ILE A 152 25.02 -32.81 6.81
N THR A 153 25.90 -31.80 6.89
CA THR A 153 27.30 -31.91 6.46
C THR A 153 28.28 -32.11 7.62
N GLY A 154 27.87 -31.77 8.86
CA GLY A 154 28.76 -31.70 10.02
C GLY A 154 29.64 -30.43 10.07
N GLU A 155 29.54 -29.54 9.09
CA GLU A 155 30.37 -28.35 8.97
C GLU A 155 29.62 -27.08 9.35
N ASP A 156 30.27 -26.19 10.10
CA ASP A 156 29.78 -24.84 10.33
C ASP A 156 29.94 -24.00 9.06
N ARG A 157 28.91 -23.19 8.74
CA ARG A 157 28.98 -22.19 7.66
C ARG A 157 28.23 -20.92 8.06
N TYR A 158 28.52 -19.84 7.34
CA TYR A 158 27.70 -18.64 7.32
C TYR A 158 27.45 -18.22 5.87
N GLY A 159 26.20 -17.92 5.54
CA GLY A 159 25.84 -17.46 4.20
C GLY A 159 24.63 -18.19 3.63
N SER A 160 23.56 -18.20 4.41
CA SER A 160 22.24 -18.71 4.06
C SER A 160 21.23 -17.57 3.92
N CYS A 161 20.08 -17.82 3.29
CA CYS A 161 18.97 -16.84 3.25
C CYS A 161 18.60 -16.39 4.66
N HIS A 162 18.54 -17.34 5.62
CA HIS A 162 18.32 -17.03 7.03
C HIS A 162 19.32 -16.00 7.55
N SER A 163 20.62 -16.25 7.41
CA SER A 163 21.67 -15.34 7.89
C SER A 163 21.67 -13.99 7.17
N TYR A 164 21.41 -13.98 5.87
CA TYR A 164 21.33 -12.72 5.11
C TYR A 164 20.12 -11.88 5.52
N LEU A 165 18.94 -12.49 5.70
CA LEU A 165 17.75 -11.81 6.19
C LEU A 165 17.97 -11.27 7.60
N THR A 166 18.51 -12.09 8.51
CA THR A 166 18.83 -11.69 9.88
C THR A 166 19.75 -10.47 9.89
N ALA A 167 20.83 -10.48 9.10
CA ALA A 167 21.73 -9.33 9.00
C ALA A 167 21.03 -8.08 8.43
N ALA A 168 20.19 -8.24 7.40
CA ALA A 168 19.51 -7.12 6.75
C ALA A 168 18.50 -6.42 7.67
N VAL A 169 17.82 -7.15 8.56
CA VAL A 169 16.78 -6.56 9.43
C VAL A 169 17.33 -5.90 10.70
N GLN A 170 18.61 -6.10 11.04
CA GLN A 170 19.23 -5.50 12.23
C GLN A 170 19.18 -3.97 12.22
N GLU A 171 19.29 -3.34 11.05
CA GLU A 171 19.20 -1.87 10.91
C GLU A 171 17.81 -1.32 11.30
N HIS A 172 16.78 -2.18 11.30
CA HIS A 172 15.41 -1.86 11.73
C HIS A 172 15.15 -2.24 13.19
N GLY A 173 16.20 -2.59 13.93
CA GLY A 173 16.11 -3.01 15.32
C GLY A 173 15.40 -4.35 15.50
N LEU A 174 15.37 -5.20 14.48
CA LEU A 174 14.86 -6.58 14.53
C LEU A 174 16.00 -7.57 14.75
N THR A 175 15.64 -8.77 15.20
CA THR A 175 16.58 -9.86 15.50
C THR A 175 16.26 -11.11 14.68
N GLU A 176 17.08 -12.15 14.83
CA GLU A 176 16.86 -13.45 14.19
C GLU A 176 15.45 -14.02 14.45
N GLU A 177 14.92 -13.82 15.65
CA GLU A 177 13.57 -14.27 16.06
C GLU A 177 12.43 -13.61 15.26
N ASP A 178 12.70 -12.48 14.62
CA ASP A 178 11.72 -11.78 13.79
C ASP A 178 11.72 -12.31 12.33
N VAL A 179 12.78 -13.01 11.91
CA VAL A 179 12.86 -13.68 10.60
C VAL A 179 11.97 -14.93 10.61
N HIS A 180 11.19 -15.11 9.56
CA HIS A 180 10.13 -16.11 9.49
C HIS A 180 10.15 -16.86 8.15
N ASP A 181 9.28 -17.86 8.03
CA ASP A 181 9.18 -18.66 6.81
C ASP A 181 8.80 -17.77 5.62
N THR A 182 9.44 -18.03 4.49
CA THR A 182 9.52 -17.11 3.36
C THR A 182 8.43 -17.37 2.33
N TRP A 183 8.23 -16.37 1.48
CA TRP A 183 7.69 -16.60 0.14
C TRP A 183 8.86 -16.80 -0.82
N ASN A 184 9.00 -18.00 -1.38
CA ASN A 184 10.13 -18.43 -2.19
C ASN A 184 9.89 -18.15 -3.68
N ILE A 185 10.19 -16.92 -4.10
CA ILE A 185 9.88 -16.42 -5.44
C ILE A 185 10.82 -17.02 -6.49
N PHE A 186 10.28 -17.34 -7.67
CA PHE A 186 10.93 -18.05 -8.77
C PHE A 186 11.38 -19.49 -8.46
N MET A 187 11.30 -19.95 -7.21
CA MET A 187 11.70 -21.30 -6.83
C MET A 187 10.71 -22.34 -7.36
N CYS A 188 11.21 -23.41 -7.99
CA CYS A 188 10.38 -24.52 -8.46
C CYS A 188 10.46 -25.70 -7.49
N THR A 189 9.36 -25.98 -6.78
CA THR A 189 9.32 -26.99 -5.72
C THR A 189 8.01 -27.78 -5.71
N GLY A 190 7.96 -28.85 -4.92
CA GLY A 190 6.78 -29.69 -4.76
C GLY A 190 6.99 -30.81 -3.76
N PHE A 191 6.08 -31.78 -3.75
CA PHE A 191 6.20 -33.01 -2.95
C PHE A 191 6.21 -34.23 -3.86
N THR A 192 7.16 -35.14 -3.66
CA THR A 192 7.25 -36.39 -4.43
C THR A 192 5.98 -37.21 -4.25
N ARG A 193 5.46 -37.83 -5.32
CA ARG A 193 4.16 -38.53 -5.26
C ARG A 193 4.23 -39.82 -4.45
N ASP A 194 5.38 -40.49 -4.47
CA ASP A 194 5.64 -41.78 -3.83
C ASP A 194 6.01 -41.65 -2.34
N THR A 195 6.87 -40.69 -1.98
CA THR A 195 7.38 -40.53 -0.61
C THR A 195 6.87 -39.28 0.11
N GLN A 196 6.18 -38.36 -0.60
CA GLN A 196 5.69 -37.08 -0.06
C GLN A 196 6.82 -36.20 0.51
N GLN A 197 8.03 -36.32 -0.03
CA GLN A 197 9.19 -35.52 0.36
C GLN A 197 9.24 -34.22 -0.42
N TYR A 198 9.65 -33.13 0.24
CA TYR A 198 9.88 -31.84 -0.39
C TYR A 198 11.03 -31.93 -1.41
N PHE A 199 10.82 -31.45 -2.63
CA PHE A 199 11.84 -31.40 -3.67
C PHE A 199 11.99 -29.99 -4.24
N CYS A 200 13.15 -29.71 -4.84
CA CYS A 200 13.37 -28.57 -5.72
C CYS A 200 13.83 -29.03 -7.11
N LYS A 201 13.59 -28.20 -8.11
CA LYS A 201 14.11 -28.35 -9.48
C LYS A 201 14.69 -27.02 -9.97
N PRO A 202 15.62 -27.03 -10.95
CA PRO A 202 16.13 -25.82 -11.54
C PRO A 202 14.99 -24.86 -11.91
N SER A 203 15.04 -23.64 -11.39
CA SER A 203 14.05 -22.61 -11.71
C SER A 203 14.01 -22.35 -13.22
N PRO A 204 12.82 -22.34 -13.85
CA PRO A 204 12.69 -22.06 -15.27
C PRO A 204 12.91 -20.58 -15.61
N ALA A 205 13.02 -19.71 -14.59
CA ALA A 205 13.13 -18.28 -14.74
C ALA A 205 14.39 -17.87 -15.50
N ARG A 206 14.32 -16.75 -16.21
CA ARG A 206 15.38 -16.22 -17.06
C ARG A 206 15.54 -14.72 -16.82
N LYS A 207 16.61 -14.18 -17.40
CA LYS A 207 16.78 -12.73 -17.47
C LYS A 207 15.53 -12.06 -18.05
N GLY A 208 15.00 -11.08 -17.31
CA GLY A 208 13.82 -10.32 -17.68
C GLY A 208 12.52 -10.82 -17.02
N ASP A 209 12.49 -12.03 -16.47
CA ASP A 209 11.34 -12.49 -15.69
C ASP A 209 11.17 -11.68 -14.41
N TYR A 210 9.91 -11.52 -13.99
CA TYR A 210 9.54 -10.68 -12.88
C TYR A 210 8.23 -11.13 -12.21
N ILE A 211 8.11 -10.75 -10.94
CA ILE A 211 6.85 -10.76 -10.21
C ILE A 211 6.51 -9.34 -9.73
N GLU A 212 5.23 -9.08 -9.50
CA GLU A 212 4.74 -7.83 -8.92
C GLU A 212 3.70 -8.07 -7.84
N PHE A 213 3.78 -7.32 -6.75
CA PHE A 213 2.79 -7.36 -5.68
C PHE A 213 2.44 -5.95 -5.19
N LEU A 214 1.17 -5.77 -4.82
CA LEU A 214 0.67 -4.56 -4.18
C LEU A 214 0.70 -4.71 -2.66
N ALA A 215 1.18 -3.69 -1.96
CA ALA A 215 1.07 -3.62 -0.51
C ALA A 215 -0.37 -3.29 -0.09
N GLU A 216 -0.94 -4.06 0.83
CA GLU A 216 -2.27 -3.81 1.41
C GLU A 216 -2.22 -3.02 2.72
N MET A 217 -1.04 -2.96 3.32
CA MET A 217 -0.71 -2.18 4.50
C MET A 217 0.67 -1.56 4.33
N ASN A 218 1.15 -0.81 5.32
CA ASN A 218 2.54 -0.37 5.30
C ASN A 218 3.44 -1.54 5.70
N LEU A 219 4.48 -1.78 4.90
CA LEU A 219 5.33 -2.95 5.02
C LEU A 219 6.80 -2.55 5.15
N LEU A 220 7.51 -3.27 6.02
CA LEU A 220 8.93 -3.53 5.85
C LEU A 220 9.07 -4.84 5.07
N VAL A 221 9.88 -4.85 4.01
CA VAL A 221 10.11 -6.04 3.17
C VAL A 221 11.61 -6.31 3.16
N ALA A 222 11.99 -7.59 3.22
CA ALA A 222 13.36 -8.04 3.00
C ALA A 222 13.37 -9.14 1.94
N LEU A 223 14.36 -9.08 1.04
CA LEU A 223 14.62 -10.10 0.03
C LEU A 223 16.05 -10.58 0.16
N SER A 224 16.23 -11.90 0.25
CA SER A 224 17.53 -12.53 0.05
C SER A 224 17.63 -13.12 -1.36
N ALA A 225 18.70 -12.78 -2.08
CA ALA A 225 19.08 -13.49 -3.29
C ALA A 225 19.76 -14.80 -2.88
N CYS A 226 19.02 -15.90 -2.99
CA CYS A 226 19.36 -17.18 -2.39
C CYS A 226 20.73 -17.71 -2.85
N PRO A 227 21.60 -18.16 -1.94
CA PRO A 227 22.92 -18.69 -2.28
C PRO A 227 22.85 -20.04 -3.01
N GLN A 228 21.65 -20.62 -3.19
CA GLN A 228 21.44 -21.80 -4.03
C GLN A 228 21.15 -21.47 -5.51
N GLY A 229 21.16 -20.19 -5.89
CA GLY A 229 20.99 -19.79 -7.29
C GLY A 229 19.61 -20.15 -7.84
N ASP A 230 19.58 -20.98 -8.87
CA ASP A 230 18.38 -21.55 -9.48
C ASP A 230 17.87 -22.83 -8.80
N VAL A 231 18.46 -23.22 -7.66
CA VAL A 231 18.17 -24.45 -6.88
C VAL A 231 18.36 -25.75 -7.66
N SER A 232 19.25 -25.75 -8.65
CA SER A 232 19.64 -26.94 -9.43
C SER A 232 20.62 -27.88 -8.72
N ILE A 233 21.07 -27.55 -7.51
CA ILE A 233 22.07 -28.30 -6.73
C ILE A 233 21.45 -28.68 -5.38
N GLN A 234 21.65 -29.93 -4.98
CA GLN A 234 21.09 -30.46 -3.74
C GLN A 234 21.63 -29.73 -2.50
N VAL A 235 20.75 -29.52 -1.52
CA VAL A 235 21.10 -28.92 -0.22
C VAL A 235 22.26 -29.68 0.44
N GLY A 236 23.25 -28.95 0.94
CA GLY A 236 24.47 -29.50 1.54
C GLY A 236 25.65 -29.59 0.57
N GLN A 237 25.41 -29.55 -0.75
CA GLN A 237 26.48 -29.49 -1.74
C GLN A 237 26.94 -28.05 -2.00
N LYS A 238 28.19 -27.90 -2.46
CA LYS A 238 28.75 -26.60 -2.81
C LYS A 238 28.13 -26.08 -4.11
N VAL A 239 27.57 -24.86 -4.05
CA VAL A 239 26.98 -24.17 -5.21
C VAL A 239 28.04 -23.26 -5.85
N PRO A 240 28.36 -23.43 -7.15
CA PRO A 240 29.26 -22.54 -7.88
C PRO A 240 28.75 -21.10 -7.89
N ASP A 241 29.67 -20.14 -7.86
CA ASP A 241 29.32 -18.72 -7.75
C ASP A 241 28.66 -18.16 -9.02
N GLU A 242 28.91 -18.81 -10.16
CA GLU A 242 28.37 -18.52 -11.48
C GLU A 242 26.89 -18.89 -11.62
N LYS A 243 26.35 -19.68 -10.68
CA LYS A 243 24.91 -19.99 -10.61
C LYS A 243 24.10 -18.99 -9.78
N CYS A 244 24.77 -18.04 -9.13
CA CYS A 244 24.12 -17.04 -8.28
C CYS A 244 24.16 -15.68 -8.99
N PHE A 245 23.03 -14.99 -9.03
CA PHE A 245 22.84 -13.71 -9.69
C PHE A 245 22.19 -12.69 -8.76
N PRO A 246 22.39 -11.38 -8.98
CA PRO A 246 21.66 -10.36 -8.26
C PRO A 246 20.18 -10.32 -8.68
N MET A 247 19.35 -9.69 -7.85
CA MET A 247 17.94 -9.42 -8.15
C MET A 247 17.69 -7.92 -8.14
N LYS A 248 16.79 -7.42 -9.00
CA LYS A 248 16.41 -6.00 -9.06
C LYS A 248 15.04 -5.81 -8.43
N VAL A 249 14.91 -4.81 -7.57
CA VAL A 249 13.65 -4.42 -6.92
C VAL A 249 13.31 -2.98 -7.31
N GLU A 250 12.06 -2.78 -7.73
CA GLU A 250 11.52 -1.48 -8.11
C GLU A 250 10.21 -1.24 -7.35
N VAL A 251 10.04 -0.08 -6.72
CA VAL A 251 8.79 0.29 -6.02
C VAL A 251 8.20 1.54 -6.63
N ALA A 252 6.92 1.52 -6.96
CA ALA A 252 6.17 2.66 -7.48
C ALA A 252 5.10 3.14 -6.48
N LEU A 253 5.10 4.44 -6.17
CA LEU A 253 4.15 5.03 -5.21
C LEU A 253 2.75 5.14 -5.79
N ASN A 254 1.75 4.83 -4.98
CA ASN A 254 0.37 5.22 -5.27
C ASN A 254 0.10 6.70 -4.90
N LYS A 255 0.42 7.60 -5.83
CA LYS A 255 0.18 9.05 -5.69
C LYS A 255 -1.29 9.45 -5.84
N SER A 256 -2.20 8.52 -6.15
CA SER A 256 -3.59 8.85 -6.49
C SER A 256 -4.38 9.43 -5.31
N ARG A 257 -4.07 9.05 -4.06
CA ARG A 257 -4.80 9.51 -2.87
C ARG A 257 -4.78 11.02 -2.68
N LEU A 258 -3.61 11.66 -2.80
CA LEU A 258 -3.52 13.12 -2.76
C LEU A 258 -4.25 13.77 -3.95
N LYS A 259 -4.21 13.14 -5.13
CA LYS A 259 -4.95 13.63 -6.31
C LYS A 259 -6.46 13.58 -6.08
N TYR A 260 -6.98 12.54 -5.42
CA TYR A 260 -8.41 12.47 -5.06
C TYR A 260 -8.80 13.56 -4.06
N CYS A 261 -7.98 13.85 -3.05
CA CYS A 261 -8.27 14.95 -2.14
C CYS A 261 -8.29 16.31 -2.87
N ILE A 262 -7.35 16.53 -3.80
CA ILE A 262 -7.34 17.74 -4.64
C ILE A 262 -8.57 17.80 -5.55
N PHE A 263 -9.02 16.66 -6.10
CA PHE A 263 -10.26 16.58 -6.87
C PHE A 263 -11.49 16.96 -6.05
N PHE A 264 -11.65 16.41 -4.83
CA PHE A 264 -12.76 16.78 -3.95
C PHE A 264 -12.66 18.22 -3.46
N HIS A 265 -11.45 18.75 -3.29
CA HIS A 265 -11.25 20.17 -3.03
C HIS A 265 -11.74 21.03 -4.21
N TYR A 266 -11.48 20.64 -5.46
CA TYR A 266 -12.06 21.31 -6.63
C TYR A 266 -13.59 21.26 -6.63
N LEU A 267 -14.20 20.12 -6.27
CA LEU A 267 -15.66 20.01 -6.18
C LEU A 267 -16.25 21.00 -5.16
N LEU A 268 -15.67 21.07 -3.96
CA LEU A 268 -16.08 22.03 -2.93
C LEU A 268 -15.81 23.48 -3.35
N PHE A 269 -14.73 23.73 -4.09
CA PHE A 269 -14.45 25.02 -4.70
C PHE A 269 -15.55 25.44 -5.67
N PHE A 270 -16.03 24.54 -6.54
CA PHE A 270 -17.14 24.87 -7.43
C PHE A 270 -18.45 25.11 -6.69
N VAL A 271 -18.73 24.38 -5.60
CA VAL A 271 -19.89 24.66 -4.73
C VAL A 271 -19.79 26.06 -4.14
N MET A 272 -18.64 26.44 -3.58
CA MET A 272 -18.40 27.78 -3.06
C MET A 272 -18.50 28.84 -4.17
N LEU A 273 -17.95 28.57 -5.36
CA LEU A 273 -18.00 29.49 -6.49
C LEU A 273 -19.42 29.72 -6.99
N ILE A 274 -20.29 28.70 -7.01
CA ILE A 274 -21.71 28.85 -7.32
C ILE A 274 -22.36 29.79 -6.31
N LYS A 275 -22.09 29.62 -5.02
CA LYS A 275 -22.61 30.54 -4.00
C LYS A 275 -22.10 31.97 -4.19
N LEU A 276 -20.82 32.15 -4.50
CA LEU A 276 -20.21 33.47 -4.76
C LEU A 276 -20.65 34.08 -6.09
N SER A 277 -21.22 33.29 -7.00
CA SER A 277 -21.54 33.75 -8.35
C SER A 277 -22.57 34.90 -8.35
N ALA A 278 -23.52 34.91 -7.41
CA ALA A 278 -24.48 36.00 -7.26
C ALA A 278 -23.77 37.36 -7.05
N ASP A 279 -22.96 37.48 -6.00
CA ASP A 279 -22.19 38.71 -5.71
C ASP A 279 -21.17 39.06 -6.83
N ILE A 280 -20.62 38.05 -7.52
CA ILE A 280 -19.73 38.30 -8.67
C ILE A 280 -20.50 38.91 -9.85
N LEU A 281 -21.69 38.39 -10.16
CA LEU A 281 -22.53 38.87 -11.25
C LEU A 281 -23.01 40.31 -10.96
N ASP A 282 -23.40 40.59 -9.73
CA ASP A 282 -23.81 41.93 -9.29
C ASP A 282 -22.67 42.94 -9.48
N ARG A 283 -21.44 42.58 -9.11
CA ARG A 283 -20.25 43.42 -9.32
C ARG A 283 -19.87 43.63 -10.79
N LEU A 284 -20.41 42.81 -11.69
CA LEU A 284 -20.23 42.94 -13.13
C LEU A 284 -21.43 43.63 -13.81
N ASP A 285 -22.39 44.13 -13.03
CA ASP A 285 -23.65 44.71 -13.51
C ASP A 285 -24.47 43.73 -14.39
N ILE A 286 -24.42 42.42 -14.08
CA ILE A 286 -25.16 41.37 -14.79
C ILE A 286 -26.33 40.91 -13.92
N PHE A 287 -27.56 41.19 -14.35
CA PHE A 287 -28.77 40.80 -13.62
C PHE A 287 -29.38 39.49 -14.15
N ILE A 288 -29.62 38.52 -13.27
CA ILE A 288 -30.30 37.26 -13.57
C ILE A 288 -31.41 37.06 -12.52
N LEU A 289 -32.67 37.18 -12.96
CA LEU A 289 -33.83 37.16 -12.07
C LEU A 289 -33.88 35.89 -11.21
N GLU A 290 -33.62 34.73 -11.81
CA GLU A 290 -33.67 33.43 -11.13
C GLU A 290 -32.63 33.31 -10.01
N ILE A 291 -31.50 34.01 -10.11
CA ILE A 291 -30.46 34.00 -9.06
C ILE A 291 -30.83 34.98 -7.94
N GLU A 292 -31.41 36.12 -8.29
CA GLU A 292 -31.87 37.15 -7.35
C GLU A 292 -33.04 36.66 -6.49
N GLU A 293 -33.96 35.89 -7.08
CA GLU A 293 -35.07 35.25 -6.37
C GLU A 293 -34.60 34.25 -5.31
N LEU A 294 -33.38 33.70 -5.43
CA LEU A 294 -32.81 32.81 -4.40
C LEU A 294 -32.41 33.58 -3.13
N GLN A 295 -32.30 34.90 -3.19
CA GLN A 295 -31.92 35.76 -2.06
C GLN A 295 -30.68 35.23 -1.34
N ILE A 296 -29.65 34.88 -2.11
CA ILE A 296 -28.42 34.27 -1.57
C ILE A 296 -27.75 35.27 -0.63
N PRO A 297 -27.41 34.87 0.62
CA PRO A 297 -26.82 35.81 1.57
C PRO A 297 -25.47 36.35 1.06
N PRO A 298 -25.20 37.65 1.26
CA PRO A 298 -23.99 38.28 0.75
C PRO A 298 -22.75 37.57 1.30
N PRO A 299 -21.70 37.43 0.50
CA PRO A 299 -20.52 36.70 0.91
C PRO A 299 -19.71 37.44 1.96
N LEU A 300 -19.22 36.68 2.92
CA LEU A 300 -18.21 37.12 3.86
C LEU A 300 -16.81 37.00 3.23
N TRP A 301 -15.87 37.80 3.72
CA TRP A 301 -14.49 37.84 3.19
C TRP A 301 -13.79 36.48 3.20
N TRP A 302 -14.12 35.62 4.17
CA TRP A 302 -13.47 34.31 4.35
C TRP A 302 -13.80 33.35 3.21
N GLU A 303 -14.97 33.48 2.58
CA GLU A 303 -15.43 32.62 1.48
C GLU A 303 -14.55 32.82 0.24
N TYR A 304 -14.29 34.08 -0.11
CA TYR A 304 -13.35 34.47 -1.15
C TYR A 304 -11.92 34.04 -0.82
N PHE A 305 -11.50 34.22 0.43
CA PHE A 305 -10.15 33.84 0.85
C PHE A 305 -9.95 32.32 0.80
N TRP A 306 -10.95 31.54 1.19
CA TRP A 306 -10.92 30.07 1.11
C TRP A 306 -10.78 29.60 -0.33
N CYS A 307 -11.45 30.26 -1.29
CA CYS A 307 -11.32 29.96 -2.71
C CYS A 307 -9.86 30.07 -3.23
N LEU A 308 -9.03 30.94 -2.63
CA LEU A 308 -7.61 31.05 -3.00
C LEU A 308 -6.82 29.76 -2.71
N SER A 309 -7.29 28.92 -1.78
CA SER A 309 -6.62 27.67 -1.45
C SER A 309 -6.60 26.68 -2.63
N VAL A 310 -7.52 26.83 -3.61
CA VAL A 310 -7.55 26.01 -4.82
C VAL A 310 -6.27 26.11 -5.63
N PHE A 311 -5.62 27.29 -5.66
CA PHE A 311 -4.38 27.52 -6.41
C PHE A 311 -3.17 26.80 -5.78
N LEU A 312 -3.25 26.43 -4.51
CA LEU A 312 -2.20 25.62 -3.87
C LEU A 312 -2.11 24.22 -4.47
N SER A 313 -3.20 23.72 -5.06
CA SER A 313 -3.22 22.43 -5.75
C SER A 313 -2.15 22.32 -6.83
N PHE A 314 -1.81 23.41 -7.54
CA PHE A 314 -0.74 23.41 -8.54
C PHE A 314 0.62 23.09 -7.92
N ILE A 315 0.88 23.63 -6.72
CA ILE A 315 2.08 23.32 -5.94
C ILE A 315 2.03 21.87 -5.47
N GLY A 316 0.91 21.41 -4.93
CA GLY A 316 0.73 20.04 -4.45
C GLY A 316 0.91 18.99 -5.56
N LEU A 317 0.24 19.16 -6.69
CA LEU A 317 0.34 18.30 -7.88
C LEU A 317 1.74 18.35 -8.49
N GLY A 318 2.33 19.54 -8.63
CA GLY A 318 3.69 19.71 -9.13
C GLY A 318 4.73 19.08 -8.21
N ALA A 319 4.57 19.22 -6.89
CA ALA A 319 5.42 18.57 -5.90
C ALA A 319 5.26 17.05 -5.94
N ALA A 320 4.02 16.55 -6.05
CA ALA A 320 3.73 15.14 -6.22
C ALA A 320 4.35 14.58 -7.51
N ARG A 321 4.29 15.30 -8.63
CA ARG A 321 4.93 14.88 -9.90
C ARG A 321 6.45 14.79 -9.77
N GLY A 322 7.09 15.81 -9.18
CA GLY A 322 8.55 15.92 -9.09
C GLY A 322 9.19 15.35 -7.81
N ASN A 323 8.41 14.77 -6.88
CA ASN A 323 8.85 14.36 -5.54
C ASN A 323 9.56 15.47 -4.76
N ARG A 324 9.12 16.72 -4.93
CA ARG A 324 9.79 17.90 -4.37
C ARG A 324 9.36 18.09 -2.92
N VAL A 325 10.13 17.57 -1.98
CA VAL A 325 9.85 17.64 -0.52
C VAL A 325 9.56 19.06 -0.06
N ASN A 326 10.37 20.04 -0.47
CA ASN A 326 10.19 21.43 -0.04
C ASN A 326 8.90 22.03 -0.60
N ASP A 327 8.52 21.73 -1.84
CA ASP A 327 7.27 22.24 -2.42
C ASP A 327 6.06 21.55 -1.81
N MET A 328 6.15 20.26 -1.44
CA MET A 328 5.08 19.58 -0.71
C MET A 328 4.91 20.17 0.71
N LYS A 329 5.99 20.58 1.37
CA LYS A 329 5.88 21.33 2.63
C LYS A 329 5.20 22.68 2.43
N LYS A 330 5.54 23.41 1.36
CA LYS A 330 4.85 24.69 1.03
C LYS A 330 3.36 24.46 0.79
N TYR A 331 3.00 23.40 0.06
CA TYR A 331 1.61 22.99 -0.12
C TYR A 331 0.93 22.72 1.23
N MET A 332 1.55 21.94 2.11
CA MET A 332 1.00 21.65 3.44
C MET A 332 0.80 22.91 4.28
N VAL A 333 1.82 23.78 4.35
CA VAL A 333 1.72 25.06 5.08
C VAL A 333 0.60 25.93 4.49
N GLY A 334 0.52 26.01 3.16
CA GLY A 334 -0.53 26.76 2.46
C GLY A 334 -1.92 26.22 2.77
N ILE A 335 -2.13 24.90 2.77
CA ILE A 335 -3.44 24.30 3.13
C ILE A 335 -3.77 24.61 4.60
N SER A 336 -2.80 24.47 5.50
CA SER A 336 -2.96 24.80 6.93
C SER A 336 -3.32 26.27 7.17
N THR A 337 -2.86 27.20 6.35
CA THR A 337 -3.14 28.64 6.54
C THR A 337 -4.30 29.14 5.69
N ILE A 338 -4.29 28.90 4.38
CA ILE A 338 -5.26 29.48 3.44
C ILE A 338 -6.56 28.66 3.39
N ALA A 339 -6.51 27.35 3.67
CA ALA A 339 -7.71 26.51 3.65
C ALA A 339 -8.36 26.37 5.04
N PHE A 340 -7.58 26.12 6.09
CA PHE A 340 -8.15 25.89 7.43
C PHE A 340 -8.55 27.17 8.19
N VAL A 341 -7.78 28.26 8.08
CA VAL A 341 -8.09 29.49 8.85
C VAL A 341 -9.46 30.08 8.49
N PRO A 342 -9.87 30.18 7.20
CA PRO A 342 -11.21 30.62 6.85
C PRO A 342 -12.32 29.72 7.38
N LEU A 343 -12.09 28.40 7.38
CA LEU A 343 -13.06 27.45 7.91
C LEU A 343 -13.20 27.57 9.43
N LEU A 344 -12.09 27.80 10.15
CA LEU A 344 -12.13 28.11 11.58
C LEU A 344 -12.88 29.43 11.84
N TYR A 345 -12.62 30.47 11.04
CA TYR A 345 -13.37 31.71 11.14
C TYR A 345 -14.88 31.49 10.94
N CYS A 346 -15.26 30.71 9.92
CA CYS A 346 -16.65 30.33 9.68
C CYS A 346 -17.29 29.64 10.90
N ILE A 347 -16.57 28.70 11.54
CA ILE A 347 -17.03 28.06 12.78
C ILE A 347 -17.29 29.09 13.86
N PHE A 348 -16.33 29.97 14.15
CA PHE A 348 -16.51 30.97 15.20
C PHE A 348 -17.58 32.01 14.88
N TYR A 349 -17.72 32.40 13.61
CA TYR A 349 -18.69 33.39 13.17
C TYR A 349 -20.12 32.90 13.37
N TYR A 350 -20.42 31.65 13.01
CA TYR A 350 -21.76 31.05 13.15
C TYR A 350 -21.93 30.23 14.44
N LEU A 351 -21.00 30.34 15.40
CA LEU A 351 -21.01 29.50 16.60
C LEU A 351 -22.29 29.71 17.42
N ASN A 352 -22.71 30.96 17.59
CA ASN A 352 -23.89 31.28 18.39
C ASN A 352 -25.15 30.74 17.73
N ASP A 353 -25.38 31.01 16.44
CA ASP A 353 -26.51 30.48 15.67
C ASP A 353 -26.61 28.95 15.77
N VAL A 354 -25.48 28.25 15.67
CA VAL A 354 -25.46 26.79 15.76
C VAL A 354 -25.72 26.31 17.19
N LEU A 355 -25.15 26.96 18.21
CA LEU A 355 -25.41 26.60 19.61
C LEU A 355 -26.86 26.89 20.00
N GLU A 356 -27.43 28.00 19.55
CA GLU A 356 -28.83 28.34 19.77
C GLU A 356 -29.72 27.27 19.14
N TYR A 357 -29.50 26.96 17.85
CA TYR A 357 -30.24 25.92 17.15
C TYR A 357 -30.20 24.56 17.85
N LEU A 358 -29.02 24.15 18.35
CA LEU A 358 -28.85 22.86 19.04
C LEU A 358 -29.52 22.79 20.41
N ASN A 359 -29.85 23.94 21.01
CA ASN A 359 -30.51 24.04 22.31
C ASN A 359 -32.00 24.43 22.20
N LEU A 360 -32.55 24.54 20.99
CA LEU A 360 -33.96 24.85 20.80
C LEU A 360 -34.85 23.74 21.36
N GLU A 361 -35.94 24.14 22.00
CA GLU A 361 -37.02 23.23 22.36
C GLU A 361 -37.73 22.71 21.09
N GLU A 362 -38.17 21.46 21.14
CA GLU A 362 -38.81 20.80 20.01
C GLU A 362 -40.15 21.49 19.70
N GLY A 363 -40.28 22.03 18.48
CA GLY A 363 -41.48 22.75 18.02
C GLY A 363 -41.38 24.27 18.06
N THR A 364 -40.24 24.85 18.46
CA THR A 364 -39.98 26.29 18.34
C THR A 364 -39.84 26.71 16.86
N ASP A 365 -40.49 27.81 16.49
CA ASP A 365 -40.35 28.40 15.15
C ASP A 365 -39.02 29.15 15.05
N LEU A 366 -38.29 28.97 13.93
CA LEU A 366 -36.99 29.64 13.73
C LEU A 366 -37.15 31.16 13.59
N ASP A 367 -38.31 31.61 13.12
CA ASP A 367 -38.63 33.05 12.99
C ASP A 367 -38.73 33.75 14.37
N ASP A 368 -38.90 32.99 15.46
CA ASP A 368 -38.93 33.50 16.84
C ASP A 368 -37.53 33.54 17.50
N THR A 369 -36.47 33.20 16.76
CA THR A 369 -35.09 33.11 17.26
C THR A 369 -34.18 34.18 16.64
N ASP A 370 -32.99 34.40 17.21
CA ASP A 370 -31.99 35.32 16.63
C ASP A 370 -31.15 34.65 15.52
N ILE A 371 -31.49 33.41 15.15
CA ILE A 371 -30.76 32.61 14.16
C ILE A 371 -30.99 33.17 12.75
N PHE A 372 -29.91 33.35 12.00
CA PHE A 372 -30.04 33.76 10.60
C PHE A 372 -30.52 32.61 9.71
N VAL A 373 -31.67 32.81 9.05
CA VAL A 373 -32.33 31.82 8.18
C VAL A 373 -32.19 32.21 6.71
N TRP A 374 -31.88 31.24 5.86
CA TRP A 374 -31.92 31.38 4.39
C TRP A 374 -32.82 30.29 3.80
N GLN A 375 -33.87 30.72 3.08
CA GLN A 375 -34.84 29.82 2.44
C GLN A 375 -35.45 28.78 3.40
N GLY A 376 -35.72 29.18 4.64
CA GLY A 376 -36.29 28.31 5.69
C GLY A 376 -35.28 27.38 6.37
N TYR A 377 -33.99 27.48 6.06
CA TYR A 377 -32.93 26.69 6.69
C TYR A 377 -32.00 27.58 7.53
N PRO A 378 -31.55 27.12 8.72
CA PRO A 378 -30.57 27.85 9.52
C PRO A 378 -29.23 27.91 8.77
N TYR A 379 -28.85 29.11 8.34
CA TYR A 379 -27.74 29.31 7.41
C TYR A 379 -26.39 28.89 8.01
N GLY A 380 -26.19 29.15 9.31
CA GLY A 380 -25.00 28.73 10.04
C GLY A 380 -24.79 27.21 10.04
N LEU A 381 -25.87 26.43 10.08
CA LEU A 381 -25.80 24.95 10.02
C LEU A 381 -25.41 24.46 8.63
N LEU A 382 -25.92 25.09 7.56
CA LEU A 382 -25.50 24.76 6.19
C LEU A 382 -24.00 24.96 6.03
N TRP A 383 -23.46 26.05 6.60
CA TRP A 383 -22.03 26.28 6.64
C TRP A 383 -21.26 25.25 7.46
N TYR A 384 -21.77 24.83 8.61
CA TYR A 384 -21.15 23.75 9.39
C TYR A 384 -21.11 22.43 8.60
N GLY A 385 -22.14 22.13 7.79
CA GLY A 385 -22.14 21.00 6.86
C GLY A 385 -21.03 21.08 5.82
N PHE A 386 -20.87 22.24 5.16
CA PHE A 386 -19.78 22.50 4.22
C PHE A 386 -18.40 22.39 4.90
N VAL A 387 -18.25 23.04 6.05
CA VAL A 387 -17.02 23.06 6.85
C VAL A 387 -16.61 21.64 7.22
N LEU A 388 -17.54 20.78 7.64
CA LEU A 388 -17.25 19.39 7.97
C LEU A 388 -16.62 18.63 6.78
N MET A 389 -17.22 18.77 5.59
CA MET A 389 -16.68 18.14 4.38
C MET A 389 -15.31 18.72 3.99
N ALA A 390 -15.17 20.05 4.03
CA ALA A 390 -13.92 20.73 3.70
C ALA A 390 -12.79 20.35 4.66
N PHE A 391 -13.07 20.28 5.97
CA PHE A 391 -12.12 19.83 6.99
C PHE A 391 -11.61 18.42 6.69
N GLN A 392 -12.51 17.48 6.36
CA GLN A 392 -12.12 16.10 6.02
C GLN A 392 -11.17 16.07 4.82
N VAL A 393 -11.53 16.76 3.73
CA VAL A 393 -10.71 16.83 2.51
C VAL A 393 -9.32 17.41 2.79
N HIS A 394 -9.25 18.50 3.57
CA HIS A 394 -7.98 19.15 3.89
C HIS A 394 -7.14 18.35 4.88
N PHE A 395 -7.76 17.69 5.85
CA PHE A 395 -7.06 16.79 6.79
C PHE A 395 -6.43 15.61 6.06
N PHE A 396 -7.19 14.95 5.17
CA PHE A 396 -6.64 13.88 4.34
C PHE A 396 -5.55 14.38 3.38
N SER A 397 -5.71 15.58 2.82
CA SER A 397 -4.66 16.22 2.00
C SER A 397 -3.35 16.36 2.76
N LEU A 398 -3.39 16.84 4.00
CA LEU A 398 -2.21 16.97 4.86
C LEU A 398 -1.64 15.60 5.25
N PHE A 399 -2.50 14.63 5.58
CA PHE A 399 -2.09 13.26 5.92
C PHE A 399 -1.35 12.58 4.76
N PHE A 400 -1.92 12.61 3.56
CA PHE A 400 -1.28 12.00 2.38
C PHE A 400 -0.02 12.76 1.95
N ALA A 401 -0.02 14.10 2.03
CA ALA A 401 1.17 14.89 1.79
C ALA A 401 2.32 14.57 2.77
N TRP A 402 2.00 14.40 4.05
CA TRP A 402 2.97 13.97 5.08
C TRP A 402 3.57 12.60 4.78
N ASN A 403 2.72 11.61 4.43
CA ASN A 403 3.17 10.27 4.08
C ASN A 403 4.06 10.27 2.83
N LEU A 404 3.72 11.07 1.82
CA LEU A 404 4.58 11.28 0.65
C LEU A 404 5.93 11.88 1.04
N ILE A 405 5.97 12.87 1.93
CA ILE A 405 7.23 13.44 2.44
C ILE A 405 8.06 12.39 3.19
N LYS A 406 7.44 11.59 4.06
CA LYS A 406 8.12 10.52 4.81
C LYS A 406 8.76 9.52 3.83
N ALA A 407 8.00 9.09 2.82
CA ALA A 407 8.48 8.20 1.76
C ALA A 407 9.67 8.80 0.99
N TRP A 408 9.55 10.06 0.56
CA TRP A 408 10.62 10.72 -0.21
C TRP A 408 11.87 11.03 0.62
N ARG A 409 11.73 11.23 1.94
CA ARG A 409 12.87 11.44 2.85
C ARG A 409 13.62 10.15 3.15
N ALA A 410 12.90 9.04 3.37
CA ALA A 410 13.52 7.73 3.55
C ALA A 410 14.43 7.38 2.34
N ARG A 411 13.98 7.72 1.12
CA ARG A 411 14.78 7.64 -0.12
C ARG A 411 16.07 8.47 -0.07
N GLY A 412 16.01 9.70 0.47
CA GLY A 412 17.16 10.60 0.54
C GLY A 412 18.23 10.18 1.55
N ALA A 413 17.83 9.51 2.64
CA ALA A 413 18.76 8.93 3.61
C ALA A 413 19.49 7.71 3.03
N LEU A 414 18.76 6.83 2.34
CA LEU A 414 19.34 5.63 1.71
C LEU A 414 20.35 5.96 0.58
N LYS A 415 20.12 7.04 -0.19
CA LYS A 415 21.07 7.51 -1.22
C LYS A 415 22.36 8.15 -0.68
N LYS A 416 22.40 8.57 0.59
CA LYS A 416 23.59 9.18 1.21
C LYS A 416 24.46 8.16 1.97
N GLY A 417 23.93 6.96 2.19
CA GLY A 417 24.63 5.84 2.82
C GLY A 417 25.18 4.79 1.84
N GLN A 418 24.97 5.00 0.54
CA GLN A 418 25.71 4.36 -0.57
C GLN A 418 26.76 5.34 -1.06
#